data_AF-A0A1Z5T359-F1
#
_entry.id   AF-A0A1Z5T359-F1
#
_cell.length_a   1.000
_cell.length_b   1.000
_cell.length_c   1.000
_cell.angle_alpha   90.00
_cell.angle_beta   90.00
_cell.angle_gamma   90.00
#
_symmetry.space_group_name_H-M   'P 1'
#
loop_
_entity.id
_entity.type
_entity.pdbx_description
1 polymer ?
#
loop_
_entity_poly.entity_id
_entity_poly.type
_entity_poly.pdbx_seq_one_letter_code
_entity_poly.pdbx_strand_id
1 'polypeptide(L)'
;MPCREGQHTISNERVATPLPPPLQNPAKLLHSVEYLLIMYPNHSLHRLREPSSTTPQPNIYTGLPNALPPTTNEHLLRLGDLALYNPELFAIAIALFQHSLVFGILFLLRAFSPTRALGLRYLTLIFALSFVALPLVFLFDRRIDEIKLLFFLEHEAVEYLIAVRVLAPSGFVAKWSGAIVLVAWCALVAIAIPVVLDNRFHHAADIVAWCAFVSDFLLGVSGIALVRRWAMRRSRLTGFALRKLRAEAMAWVAFMCRGFVTMPVGPIFTLVLYRNLDPKYFAWTFVAVFLSAFFSIALMVPVIALFLSNIR
;
A
#
# COMPACT_ATOMS: atom_id res chain seq x y z
N MET A 1 2.02 58.81 27.23
CA MET A 1 3.12 58.31 28.10
C MET A 1 2.94 58.93 29.48
N PRO A 2 3.16 58.26 30.63
CA PRO A 2 3.86 56.98 30.92
C PRO A 2 2.93 55.90 31.59
N CYS A 3 3.18 54.58 31.52
CA CYS A 3 3.99 53.68 32.40
C CYS A 3 3.56 53.66 33.88
N ARG A 4 3.56 52.58 34.68
CA ARG A 4 3.64 51.09 34.63
C ARG A 4 3.64 50.66 36.13
N GLU A 5 3.42 49.37 36.43
CA GLU A 5 3.67 48.67 37.73
C GLU A 5 2.59 48.84 38.82
N GLY A 6 2.19 47.82 39.60
CA GLY A 6 2.63 46.43 39.71
C GLY A 6 1.84 45.68 40.81
N GLN A 7 1.59 44.39 40.57
CA GLN A 7 1.65 43.25 41.51
C GLN A 7 0.94 43.25 42.89
N HIS A 8 0.04 42.28 43.05
CA HIS A 8 -0.15 41.46 44.27
C HIS A 8 -0.62 40.05 43.85
N THR A 9 0.29 39.08 43.70
CA THR A 9 0.55 37.96 44.65
C THR A 9 -0.64 37.06 44.93
N ILE A 10 -0.78 35.98 44.16
CA ILE A 10 -1.39 34.72 44.62
C ILE A 10 -0.26 33.71 44.82
N SER A 11 -0.22 33.20 46.03
CA SER A 11 0.74 32.28 46.61
C SER A 11 0.78 30.92 45.90
N ASN A 12 2.02 30.45 45.69
CA ASN A 12 2.39 29.10 45.32
C ASN A 12 1.95 28.08 46.39
N GLU A 13 1.07 27.16 46.04
CA GLU A 13 1.11 25.80 46.58
C GLU A 13 1.30 24.82 45.41
N ARG A 14 2.54 24.37 45.26
CA ARG A 14 2.89 23.24 44.38
C ARG A 14 2.43 21.95 45.04
N VAL A 15 1.33 21.38 44.57
CA VAL A 15 1.10 19.94 44.70
C VAL A 15 1.84 19.28 43.54
N ALA A 16 2.97 18.64 43.85
CA ALA A 16 3.75 17.86 42.90
C ALA A 16 2.99 16.58 42.53
N THR A 17 2.42 16.53 41.33
CA THR A 17 1.99 15.28 40.70
C THR A 17 3.21 14.53 40.16
N PRO A 18 3.41 13.25 40.50
CA PRO A 18 4.56 12.50 39.99
C PRO A 18 4.40 12.22 38.50
N LEU A 19 5.47 12.48 37.74
CA LEU A 19 5.61 12.12 36.32
C LEU A 19 5.38 10.61 36.11
N PRO A 20 4.70 10.18 35.04
CA PRO A 20 4.69 8.77 34.65
C PRO A 20 6.12 8.34 34.25
N PRO A 21 6.55 7.11 34.59
CA PRO A 21 7.89 6.63 34.28
C PRO A 21 8.10 6.50 32.76
N PRO A 22 9.36 6.59 32.27
CA PRO A 22 9.66 6.39 30.87
C PRO A 22 9.31 4.96 30.46
N LEU A 23 8.57 4.80 29.36
CA LEU A 23 8.29 3.50 28.74
C LEU A 23 9.61 2.86 28.29
N GLN A 24 10.16 2.04 29.18
CA GLN A 24 11.26 1.12 28.89
C GLN A 24 10.73 -0.08 28.08
N ASN A 25 11.55 -0.48 27.10
CA ASN A 25 11.58 -1.73 26.34
C ASN A 25 10.77 -1.82 25.02
N PRO A 26 11.42 -1.57 23.86
CA PRO A 26 10.92 -2.01 22.55
C PRO A 26 10.97 -3.55 22.35
N ALA A 27 11.47 -4.32 23.32
CA ALA A 27 11.61 -5.77 23.22
C ALA A 27 10.31 -6.58 23.46
N LYS A 28 9.22 -5.95 23.92
CA LYS A 28 7.94 -6.67 24.15
C LYS A 28 6.97 -6.68 22.97
N LEU A 29 7.28 -5.98 21.87
CA LEU A 29 6.42 -5.96 20.67
C LEU A 29 6.75 -7.08 19.66
N LEU A 30 7.88 -7.77 19.83
CA LEU A 30 8.28 -8.91 18.99
C LEU A 30 7.52 -10.19 19.32
N HIS A 31 6.89 -10.29 20.51
CA HIS A 31 6.12 -11.47 20.92
C HIS A 31 4.75 -11.59 20.24
N SER A 32 4.32 -10.60 19.45
CA SER A 32 3.04 -10.66 18.73
C SER A 32 3.17 -11.11 17.28
N VAL A 33 4.38 -11.28 16.76
CA VAL A 33 4.63 -11.79 15.39
C VAL A 33 4.72 -13.33 15.36
N GLU A 34 4.98 -13.97 16.50
CA GLU A 34 4.98 -15.44 16.64
C GLU A 34 3.59 -16.09 16.56
N TYR A 35 2.50 -15.31 16.68
CA TYR A 35 1.15 -15.86 16.79
C TYR A 35 0.48 -16.26 15.45
N LEU A 36 1.13 -16.03 14.29
CA LEU A 36 0.49 -16.32 12.99
C LEU A 36 1.01 -17.57 12.26
N LEU A 37 1.98 -18.31 12.81
CA LEU A 37 2.56 -19.50 12.16
C LEU A 37 2.25 -20.85 12.84
N ILE A 38 1.36 -20.87 13.84
CA ILE A 38 0.94 -22.12 14.50
C ILE A 38 -0.58 -22.15 14.63
N MET A 39 -1.28 -22.56 13.56
CA MET A 39 -2.66 -23.05 13.68
C MET A 39 -2.67 -24.58 13.55
N TYR A 40 -2.83 -25.23 14.72
CA TYR A 40 -3.25 -26.61 15.01
C TYR A 40 -2.25 -27.77 14.74
N PRO A 41 -2.12 -28.76 15.67
CA PRO A 41 -3.26 -29.51 16.22
C PRO A 41 -3.28 -29.87 17.73
N ASN A 42 -4.50 -30.21 18.17
CA ASN A 42 -4.93 -31.11 19.25
C ASN A 42 -4.87 -30.71 20.74
N HIS A 43 -6.06 -30.44 21.26
CA HIS A 43 -6.47 -30.68 22.64
C HIS A 43 -6.32 -32.14 23.04
N SER A 44 -5.73 -32.42 24.21
CA SER A 44 -6.04 -33.58 25.09
C SER A 44 -5.47 -33.42 26.51
N LEU A 45 -6.42 -33.35 27.45
CA LEU A 45 -6.43 -33.46 28.92
C LEU A 45 -5.25 -34.06 29.72
N HIS A 46 -4.93 -33.35 30.81
CA HIS A 46 -4.54 -33.76 32.17
C HIS A 46 -4.00 -35.19 32.45
N ARG A 47 -2.79 -35.28 33.03
CA ARG A 47 -2.48 -36.19 34.15
C ARG A 47 -1.27 -35.70 34.99
N LEU A 48 -1.44 -35.70 36.32
CA LEU A 48 -0.47 -35.30 37.37
C LEU A 48 0.73 -36.27 37.54
N ARG A 49 1.95 -35.75 37.78
CA ARG A 49 2.91 -36.19 38.85
C ARG A 49 4.16 -35.30 38.93
N GLU A 50 4.66 -35.08 40.16
CA GLU A 50 5.79 -34.21 40.57
C GLU A 50 7.20 -34.90 40.48
N PRO A 51 8.31 -34.39 41.08
CA PRO A 51 9.41 -33.71 40.37
C PRO A 51 10.80 -34.37 40.56
N SER A 52 11.74 -34.21 39.60
CA SER A 52 13.17 -34.39 39.90
C SER A 52 14.13 -33.72 38.91
N SER A 53 14.98 -32.85 39.48
CA SER A 53 16.38 -32.54 39.17
C SER A 53 16.85 -32.30 37.71
N THR A 54 17.16 -31.03 37.46
CA THR A 54 18.42 -30.52 36.84
C THR A 54 18.90 -31.15 35.54
N THR A 55 18.48 -30.57 34.42
CA THR A 55 19.26 -29.70 33.50
C THR A 55 18.29 -29.32 32.39
N PRO A 56 18.04 -28.03 32.06
CA PRO A 56 17.26 -27.74 30.88
C PRO A 56 18.12 -28.13 29.67
N GLN A 57 17.85 -29.30 29.09
CA GLN A 57 18.26 -29.55 27.72
C GLN A 57 17.67 -28.42 26.87
N PRO A 58 18.45 -27.81 25.95
CA PRO A 58 17.87 -26.87 25.02
C PRO A 58 16.83 -27.67 24.24
N ASN A 59 15.56 -27.32 24.40
CA ASN A 59 14.50 -27.81 23.53
C ASN A 59 14.93 -27.45 22.11
N ILE A 60 15.49 -28.42 21.39
CA ILE A 60 15.70 -28.32 19.96
C ILE A 60 14.29 -28.23 19.41
N TYR A 61 13.88 -27.01 19.04
CA TYR A 61 12.66 -26.77 18.30
C TYR A 61 12.72 -27.67 17.07
N THR A 62 11.95 -28.76 17.08
CA THR A 62 11.71 -29.59 15.89
C THR A 62 10.72 -28.84 15.00
N GLY A 63 11.20 -27.77 14.38
CA GLY A 63 10.42 -26.91 13.48
C GLY A 63 11.31 -26.49 12.32
N LEU A 64 11.12 -27.15 11.17
CA LEU A 64 11.92 -27.10 9.95
C LEU A 64 13.44 -27.36 10.11
N PRO A 65 14.09 -28.06 9.17
CA PRO A 65 15.54 -28.22 9.20
C PRO A 65 16.19 -26.84 9.06
N ASN A 66 16.76 -26.36 10.17
CA ASN A 66 17.52 -25.11 10.17
C ASN A 66 18.81 -25.35 9.38
N ALA A 67 19.04 -24.57 8.32
CA ALA A 67 20.19 -24.76 7.44
C ALA A 67 21.51 -24.28 8.08
N LEU A 68 21.44 -23.55 9.19
CA LEU A 68 22.62 -23.08 9.90
C LEU A 68 23.32 -24.20 10.66
N PRO A 69 24.67 -24.23 10.64
CA PRO A 69 25.42 -25.13 11.51
C PRO A 69 25.17 -24.80 12.98
N PRO A 70 25.37 -25.76 13.91
CA PRO A 70 25.31 -25.51 15.34
C PRO A 70 26.20 -24.32 15.73
N THR A 71 25.68 -23.41 16.58
CA THR A 71 26.37 -22.17 16.97
C THR A 71 26.33 -21.96 18.48
N THR A 72 27.35 -21.29 19.01
CA THR A 72 27.43 -20.85 20.41
C THR A 72 27.11 -19.36 20.58
N ASN A 73 26.75 -18.66 19.49
CA ASN A 73 26.45 -17.23 19.54
C ASN A 73 25.10 -16.98 20.24
N GLU A 74 25.13 -16.32 21.40
CA GLU A 74 23.93 -16.06 22.20
C GLU A 74 22.83 -15.28 21.46
N HIS A 75 23.17 -14.39 20.53
CA HIS A 75 22.17 -13.63 19.78
C HIS A 75 21.40 -14.53 18.81
N LEU A 76 22.09 -15.45 18.13
CA LEU A 76 21.48 -16.42 17.22
C LEU A 76 20.71 -17.50 17.99
N LEU A 77 21.18 -17.87 19.18
CA LEU A 77 20.45 -18.80 20.05
C LEU A 77 19.15 -18.21 20.60
N ARG A 78 19.07 -16.88 20.77
CA ARG A 78 17.88 -16.18 21.27
C ARG A 78 16.90 -15.77 20.18
N LEU A 79 17.39 -15.30 19.04
CA LEU A 79 16.57 -14.71 17.96
C LEU A 79 16.43 -15.64 16.73
N GLY A 80 17.14 -16.77 16.73
CA GLY A 80 17.18 -17.70 15.59
C GLY A 80 17.85 -17.09 14.36
N ASP A 81 17.63 -17.72 13.21
CA ASP A 81 18.21 -17.34 11.91
C ASP A 81 17.83 -15.93 11.46
N LEU A 82 16.71 -15.41 11.96
CA LEU A 82 16.23 -14.06 11.70
C LEU A 82 17.20 -12.99 12.21
N ALA A 83 18.04 -13.28 13.21
CA ALA A 83 19.06 -12.34 13.69
C ALA A 83 20.17 -12.07 12.66
N LEU A 84 20.32 -12.93 11.63
CA LEU A 84 21.26 -12.68 10.52
C LEU A 84 20.74 -11.67 9.52
N TYR A 85 19.44 -11.38 9.55
CA TYR A 85 18.81 -10.46 8.62
C TYR A 85 18.57 -9.12 9.27
N ASN A 86 18.94 -8.06 8.56
CA ASN A 86 18.56 -6.70 8.93
C ASN A 86 17.08 -6.48 8.55
N PRO A 87 16.24 -5.87 9.40
CA PRO A 87 14.87 -5.48 9.03
C PRO A 87 14.79 -4.68 7.72
N GLU A 88 15.79 -3.83 7.44
CA GLU A 88 15.90 -3.10 6.16
C GLU A 88 16.03 -4.08 4.97
N LEU A 89 16.77 -5.18 5.13
CA LEU A 89 16.95 -6.19 4.08
C LEU A 89 15.62 -6.89 3.75
N PHE A 90 14.83 -7.23 4.77
CA PHE A 90 13.50 -7.81 4.55
C PHE A 90 12.55 -6.84 3.85
N ALA A 91 12.53 -5.58 4.28
CA ALA A 91 11.69 -4.56 3.65
C ALA A 91 12.10 -4.30 2.18
N ILE A 92 13.40 -4.29 1.87
CA ILE A 92 13.90 -4.22 0.48
C ILE A 92 13.44 -5.45 -0.32
N ALA A 93 13.57 -6.65 0.24
CA ALA A 93 13.16 -7.88 -0.42
C ALA A 93 11.65 -7.89 -0.72
N ILE A 94 10.83 -7.42 0.22
CA ILE A 94 9.39 -7.25 0.03
C ILE A 94 9.11 -6.24 -1.08
N ALA A 95 9.74 -5.06 -1.06
CA ALA A 95 9.56 -4.05 -2.10
C ALA A 95 9.91 -4.60 -3.49
N LEU A 96 11.07 -5.24 -3.63
CA LEU A 96 11.49 -5.85 -4.89
C LEU A 96 10.52 -6.93 -5.36
N PHE A 97 10.02 -7.77 -4.45
CA PHE A 97 9.08 -8.84 -4.78
C PHE A 97 7.71 -8.28 -5.22
N GLN A 98 7.13 -7.36 -4.45
CA GLN A 98 5.83 -6.75 -4.78
C GLN A 98 5.92 -5.98 -6.11
N HIS A 99 6.97 -5.16 -6.30
CA HIS A 99 7.13 -4.41 -7.54
C HIS A 99 7.24 -5.38 -8.73
N SER A 100 8.04 -6.44 -8.57
CA SER A 100 8.23 -7.46 -9.60
C SER A 100 6.94 -8.21 -9.91
N LEU A 101 6.05 -8.41 -8.94
CA LEU A 101 4.73 -8.98 -9.18
C LEU A 101 3.85 -8.05 -9.99
N VAL A 102 3.75 -6.76 -9.62
CA VAL A 102 2.87 -5.81 -10.32
C VAL A 102 3.31 -5.62 -11.77
N PHE A 103 4.60 -5.35 -12.00
CA PHE A 103 5.11 -5.20 -13.35
C PHE A 103 5.23 -6.55 -14.07
N GLY A 104 5.54 -7.63 -13.37
CA GLY A 104 5.56 -8.98 -13.91
C GLY A 104 4.20 -9.40 -14.46
N ILE A 105 3.12 -9.18 -13.70
CA ILE A 105 1.73 -9.40 -14.15
C ILE A 105 1.42 -8.52 -15.36
N LEU A 106 1.83 -7.24 -15.34
CA LEU A 106 1.65 -6.31 -16.45
C LEU A 106 2.30 -6.81 -17.75
N PHE A 107 3.50 -7.38 -17.67
CA PHE A 107 4.18 -7.99 -18.81
C PHE A 107 3.62 -9.36 -19.19
N LEU A 108 3.25 -10.21 -18.23
CA LEU A 108 2.66 -11.54 -18.44
C LEU A 108 1.32 -11.47 -19.17
N LEU A 109 0.41 -10.60 -18.72
CA LEU A 109 -0.88 -10.32 -19.38
C LEU A 109 -0.72 -9.89 -20.84
N ARG A 110 0.51 -9.54 -21.23
CA ARG A 110 0.85 -8.87 -22.47
C ARG A 110 1.91 -9.63 -23.30
N ALA A 111 2.22 -10.88 -22.92
CA ALA A 111 3.26 -11.71 -23.55
C ALA A 111 4.59 -10.95 -23.75
N PHE A 112 4.99 -10.17 -22.75
CA PHE A 112 6.25 -9.41 -22.72
C PHE A 112 6.44 -8.35 -23.83
N SER A 113 5.38 -7.97 -24.55
CA SER A 113 5.45 -6.82 -25.47
C SER A 113 5.69 -5.51 -24.69
N PRO A 114 6.33 -4.48 -25.24
CA PRO A 114 6.38 -3.13 -24.66
C PRO A 114 5.32 -2.17 -25.20
N THR A 115 4.56 -2.51 -26.27
CA THR A 115 3.53 -1.65 -26.92
C THR A 115 2.05 -1.86 -26.50
N ARG A 116 1.61 -3.11 -26.22
CA ARG A 116 0.29 -3.52 -25.57
C ARG A 116 -0.18 -3.19 -24.07
N ALA A 117 0.54 -3.32 -22.95
CA ALA A 117 0.44 -2.93 -21.52
C ALA A 117 0.49 -1.46 -21.14
N LEU A 118 0.86 -0.54 -22.03
CA LEU A 118 0.26 0.80 -21.96
C LEU A 118 -1.14 0.79 -22.58
N GLY A 119 -1.70 -0.37 -22.92
CA GLY A 119 -3.06 -0.50 -23.39
C GLY A 119 -4.00 -0.32 -22.22
N LEU A 120 -4.94 0.61 -22.37
CA LEU A 120 -5.83 1.03 -21.30
C LEU A 120 -6.60 -0.14 -20.67
N ARG A 121 -7.02 -1.15 -21.45
CA ARG A 121 -7.72 -2.33 -20.92
C ARG A 121 -6.88 -3.16 -19.94
N TYR A 122 -5.58 -3.30 -20.21
CA TYR A 122 -4.67 -4.03 -19.33
C TYR A 122 -4.40 -3.24 -18.05
N LEU A 123 -4.18 -1.94 -18.20
CA LEU A 123 -4.04 -1.04 -17.05
C LEU A 123 -5.32 -1.02 -16.20
N THR A 124 -6.51 -1.00 -16.82
CA THR A 124 -7.79 -1.13 -16.11
C THR A 124 -7.89 -2.45 -15.34
N LEU A 125 -7.44 -3.57 -15.93
CA LEU A 125 -7.46 -4.87 -15.26
C LEU A 125 -6.54 -4.89 -14.03
N ILE A 126 -5.30 -4.42 -14.18
CA ILE A 126 -4.33 -4.37 -13.07
C ILE A 126 -4.81 -3.42 -11.98
N PHE A 127 -5.36 -2.27 -12.37
CA PHE A 127 -5.99 -1.33 -11.46
C PHE A 127 -7.14 -1.98 -10.69
N ALA A 128 -8.04 -2.72 -11.35
CA ALA A 128 -9.10 -3.46 -10.67
C ALA A 128 -8.56 -4.55 -9.74
N LEU A 129 -7.51 -5.27 -10.13
CA LEU A 129 -6.86 -6.29 -9.29
C LEU A 129 -6.24 -5.69 -8.04
N SER A 130 -5.69 -4.48 -8.12
CA SER A 130 -5.17 -3.80 -6.94
C SER A 130 -6.28 -3.53 -5.91
N PHE A 131 -7.52 -3.28 -6.32
CA PHE A 131 -8.63 -3.14 -5.37
C PHE A 131 -9.09 -4.46 -4.72
N VAL A 132 -8.81 -5.60 -5.35
CA VAL A 132 -9.01 -6.91 -4.73
C VAL A 132 -7.90 -7.21 -3.74
N ALA A 133 -6.66 -6.78 -4.04
CA ALA A 133 -5.52 -6.92 -3.15
C ALA A 133 -5.58 -5.98 -1.93
N LEU A 134 -6.12 -4.77 -2.08
CA LEU A 134 -6.23 -3.77 -1.00
C LEU A 134 -6.89 -4.33 0.29
N PRO A 135 -8.08 -4.95 0.27
CA PRO A 135 -8.67 -5.51 1.49
C PRO A 135 -7.85 -6.68 2.04
N LEU A 136 -7.18 -7.48 1.21
CA LEU A 136 -6.31 -8.55 1.70
C LEU A 136 -5.17 -7.94 2.54
N VAL A 137 -4.47 -6.94 2.00
CA VAL A 137 -3.38 -6.24 2.71
C VAL A 137 -3.87 -5.59 4.02
N PHE A 138 -5.09 -5.06 4.06
CA PHE A 138 -5.67 -4.43 5.25
C PHE A 138 -6.31 -5.41 6.25
N LEU A 139 -6.59 -6.66 5.87
CA LEU A 139 -7.13 -7.68 6.77
C LEU A 139 -6.02 -8.40 7.56
N PHE A 140 -4.79 -8.45 7.03
CA PHE A 140 -3.67 -9.13 7.69
C PHE A 140 -2.97 -8.28 8.76
N ASP A 141 -2.93 -6.95 8.61
CA ASP A 141 -2.41 -6.01 9.60
C ASP A 141 -3.33 -4.79 9.68
N ARG A 142 -3.48 -4.17 10.85
CA ARG A 142 -4.20 -2.90 11.04
C ARG A 142 -3.28 -1.68 11.13
N ARG A 143 -1.96 -1.86 11.28
CA ARG A 143 -0.97 -0.76 11.34
C ARG A 143 -0.71 -0.20 9.95
N ILE A 144 -0.37 1.09 9.85
CA ILE A 144 0.21 1.63 8.61
C ILE A 144 1.70 1.25 8.66
N ASP A 145 2.05 0.21 7.94
CA ASP A 145 3.38 -0.40 7.88
C ASP A 145 4.01 -0.24 6.48
N GLU A 146 5.28 -0.58 6.36
CA GLU A 146 6.04 -0.43 5.13
C GLU A 146 5.40 -1.19 3.96
N ILE A 147 4.80 -2.36 4.23
CA ILE A 147 4.12 -3.19 3.23
C ILE A 147 2.93 -2.44 2.61
N LYS A 148 2.13 -1.74 3.42
CA LYS A 148 1.02 -0.92 2.92
C LYS A 148 1.50 0.29 2.16
N LEU A 149 2.53 0.96 2.64
CA LEU A 149 3.12 2.11 1.94
C LEU A 149 3.64 1.69 0.55
N LEU A 150 4.32 0.56 0.45
CA LEU A 150 4.78 -0.02 -0.81
C LEU A 150 3.60 -0.42 -1.73
N PHE A 151 2.56 -1.02 -1.16
CA PHE A 151 1.34 -1.35 -1.91
C PHE A 151 0.68 -0.08 -2.50
N PHE A 152 0.61 1.01 -1.74
CA PHE A 152 0.05 2.27 -2.24
C PHE A 152 0.91 2.85 -3.37
N LEU A 153 2.24 2.87 -3.23
CA LEU A 153 3.12 3.31 -4.32
C LEU A 153 2.91 2.52 -5.62
N GLU A 154 2.67 1.22 -5.53
CA GLU A 154 2.37 0.38 -6.68
C GLU A 154 1.03 0.70 -7.31
N HIS A 155 0.00 0.91 -6.48
CA HIS A 155 -1.31 1.35 -6.92
C HIS A 155 -1.20 2.68 -7.68
N GLU A 156 -0.50 3.65 -7.10
CA GLU A 156 -0.24 4.96 -7.68
C GLU A 156 0.56 4.85 -8.99
N ALA A 157 1.56 3.97 -9.07
CA ALA A 157 2.32 3.73 -10.30
C ALA A 157 1.41 3.29 -11.46
N VAL A 158 0.40 2.45 -11.19
CA VAL A 158 -0.60 2.07 -12.20
C VAL A 158 -1.45 3.27 -12.62
N GLU A 159 -1.84 4.13 -11.69
CA GLU A 159 -2.57 5.37 -11.98
C GLU A 159 -1.75 6.34 -12.83
N TYR A 160 -0.46 6.51 -12.54
CA TYR A 160 0.45 7.31 -13.36
C TYR A 160 0.57 6.75 -14.78
N LEU A 161 0.66 5.42 -14.94
CA LEU A 161 0.68 4.78 -16.26
C LEU A 161 -0.63 5.00 -17.02
N ILE A 162 -1.79 4.96 -16.34
CA ILE A 162 -3.09 5.34 -16.92
C ILE A 162 -3.06 6.80 -17.37
N ALA A 163 -2.59 7.69 -16.51
CA ALA A 163 -2.53 9.13 -16.79
C ALA A 163 -1.64 9.43 -18.00
N VAL A 164 -0.42 8.90 -18.04
CA VAL A 164 0.48 9.03 -19.20
C VAL A 164 -0.19 8.49 -20.46
N ARG A 165 -0.83 7.32 -20.38
CA ARG A 165 -1.50 6.72 -21.54
C ARG A 165 -2.64 7.59 -22.09
N VAL A 166 -3.35 8.29 -21.22
CA VAL A 166 -4.56 9.03 -21.56
C VAL A 166 -4.25 10.46 -21.97
N LEU A 167 -3.39 11.14 -21.22
CA LEU A 167 -3.14 12.57 -21.31
C LEU A 167 -1.97 12.91 -22.25
N ALA A 168 -0.97 12.03 -22.38
CA ALA A 168 0.13 12.28 -23.30
C ALA A 168 -0.29 12.07 -24.78
N PRO A 169 0.40 12.70 -25.74
CA PRO A 169 0.13 12.53 -27.16
C PRO A 169 0.25 11.06 -27.58
N SER A 170 -0.71 10.55 -28.37
CA SER A 170 -0.74 9.13 -28.74
C SER A 170 0.48 8.68 -29.53
N GLY A 171 1.05 9.55 -30.37
CA GLY A 171 2.28 9.27 -31.11
C GLY A 171 3.51 9.15 -30.19
N PHE A 172 3.57 9.96 -29.14
CA PHE A 172 4.63 9.88 -28.11
C PHE A 172 4.55 8.54 -27.37
N VAL A 173 3.36 8.19 -26.86
CA VAL A 173 3.14 6.94 -26.11
C VAL A 173 3.43 5.72 -26.97
N ALA A 174 3.03 5.73 -28.25
CA ALA A 174 3.27 4.61 -29.16
C ALA A 174 4.77 4.42 -29.46
N LYS A 175 5.53 5.51 -29.62
CA LYS A 175 6.98 5.48 -29.90
C LYS A 175 7.80 5.07 -28.69
N TRP A 176 7.44 5.55 -27.51
CA TRP A 176 8.26 5.44 -26.30
C TRP A 176 7.69 4.51 -25.24
N SER A 177 6.79 3.59 -25.62
CA SER A 177 6.05 2.79 -24.65
C SER A 177 6.94 1.96 -23.72
N GLY A 178 8.05 1.40 -24.22
CA GLY A 178 9.03 0.69 -23.39
C GLY A 178 9.77 1.60 -22.42
N ALA A 179 10.21 2.77 -22.90
CA ALA A 179 10.91 3.76 -22.08
C ALA A 179 10.00 4.34 -20.98
N ILE A 180 8.72 4.58 -21.27
CA ILE A 180 7.74 5.03 -20.28
C ILE A 180 7.60 4.02 -19.15
N VAL A 181 7.49 2.73 -19.47
CA VAL A 181 7.40 1.66 -18.46
C VAL A 181 8.70 1.55 -17.66
N LEU A 182 9.86 1.65 -18.31
CA LEU A 182 11.16 1.65 -17.63
C LEU A 182 11.31 2.84 -16.68
N VAL A 183 10.94 4.05 -17.11
CA VAL A 183 10.98 5.24 -16.27
C VAL A 183 10.03 5.11 -15.08
N ALA A 184 8.83 4.57 -15.29
CA ALA A 184 7.89 4.31 -14.19
C ALA A 184 8.46 3.29 -13.19
N TRP A 185 9.10 2.23 -13.67
CA TRP A 185 9.79 1.25 -12.82
C TRP A 185 10.94 1.89 -12.01
N CYS A 186 11.82 2.64 -12.69
CA CYS A 186 12.94 3.31 -12.03
C CYS A 186 12.45 4.34 -11.00
N ALA A 187 11.38 5.09 -11.31
CA ALA A 187 10.79 6.04 -10.38
C ALA A 187 10.19 5.33 -9.16
N LEU A 188 9.48 4.22 -9.37
CA LEU A 188 8.93 3.42 -8.27
C LEU A 188 10.04 2.89 -7.35
N VAL A 189 11.09 2.30 -7.91
CA VAL A 189 12.26 1.84 -7.13
C VAL A 189 12.93 3.00 -6.39
N ALA A 190 13.10 4.15 -7.03
CA ALA A 190 13.72 5.32 -6.41
C ALA A 190 12.90 5.86 -5.23
N ILE A 191 11.57 5.89 -5.34
CA ILE A 191 10.66 6.34 -4.28
C ILE A 191 10.51 5.28 -3.17
N ALA A 192 10.67 3.99 -3.48
CA ALA A 192 10.65 2.92 -2.48
C ALA A 192 11.86 2.98 -1.53
N ILE A 193 13.00 3.51 -1.95
CA ILE A 193 14.20 3.65 -1.10
C ILE A 193 13.91 4.44 0.19
N PRO A 194 13.40 5.69 0.13
CA PRO A 194 13.09 6.43 1.35
C PRO A 194 11.95 5.81 2.16
N VAL A 195 11.05 5.05 1.54
CA VAL A 195 9.96 4.34 2.24
C VAL A 195 10.48 3.15 3.05
N VAL A 196 11.36 2.34 2.46
CA VAL A 196 11.95 1.18 3.13
C VAL A 196 12.97 1.58 4.20
N LEU A 197 13.64 2.71 4.01
CA LEU A 197 14.59 3.27 4.96
C LEU A 197 13.94 4.33 5.87
N ASP A 198 12.65 4.20 6.20
CA ASP A 198 11.92 5.22 6.98
C ASP A 198 12.55 5.47 8.37
N ASN A 199 13.23 4.48 8.95
CA ASN A 199 14.04 4.67 10.16
C ASN A 199 15.13 5.75 10.02
N ARG A 200 15.47 6.14 8.79
CA ARG A 200 16.46 7.19 8.48
C ARG A 200 15.80 8.45 7.91
N PHE A 201 14.72 8.32 7.15
CA PHE A 201 14.10 9.43 6.43
C PHE A 201 12.86 10.01 7.13
N HIS A 202 12.18 9.24 7.99
CA HIS A 202 11.03 9.65 8.82
C HIS A 202 9.87 10.36 8.08
N HIS A 203 9.78 10.17 6.77
CA HIS A 203 8.84 10.87 5.88
C HIS A 203 8.17 9.92 4.89
N ALA A 204 8.27 8.60 5.08
CA ALA A 204 7.70 7.62 4.15
C ALA A 204 6.21 7.84 3.93
N ALA A 205 5.45 8.03 5.02
CA ALA A 205 4.01 8.23 4.93
C ALA A 205 3.63 9.56 4.24
N ASP A 206 4.43 10.62 4.40
CA ASP A 206 4.21 11.90 3.72
C ASP A 206 4.42 11.77 2.22
N ILE A 207 5.50 11.09 1.82
CA ILE A 207 5.83 10.85 0.41
C ILE A 207 4.67 10.12 -0.27
N VAL A 208 4.22 9.01 0.32
CA VAL A 208 3.10 8.22 -0.21
C VAL A 208 1.82 9.06 -0.24
N ALA A 209 1.51 9.82 0.82
CA ALA A 209 0.31 10.64 0.86
C ALA A 209 0.26 11.71 -0.25
N TRP A 210 1.39 12.34 -0.55
CA TRP A 210 1.47 13.33 -1.64
C TRP A 210 1.49 12.68 -3.03
N CYS A 211 2.15 11.54 -3.18
CA CYS A 211 2.10 10.77 -4.42
C CYS A 211 0.68 10.28 -4.72
N ALA A 212 -0.07 9.80 -3.71
CA ALA A 212 -1.48 9.46 -3.81
C ALA A 212 -2.34 10.65 -4.23
N PHE A 213 -2.16 11.83 -3.61
CA PHE A 213 -2.90 13.04 -4.01
C PHE A 213 -2.71 13.35 -5.51
N VAL A 214 -1.47 13.31 -5.99
CA VAL A 214 -1.16 13.62 -7.38
C VAL A 214 -1.69 12.54 -8.33
N SER A 215 -1.53 11.26 -7.99
CA SER A 215 -1.99 10.14 -8.81
C SER A 215 -3.52 10.11 -8.91
N ASP A 216 -4.22 10.31 -7.80
CA ASP A 216 -5.67 10.39 -7.71
C ASP A 216 -6.21 11.55 -8.56
N PHE A 217 -5.60 12.72 -8.47
CA PHE A 217 -5.96 13.87 -9.30
C PHE A 217 -5.79 13.56 -10.79
N LEU A 218 -4.64 12.99 -11.18
CA LEU A 218 -4.35 12.63 -12.57
C LEU A 218 -5.29 11.54 -13.08
N LEU A 219 -5.66 10.57 -12.24
CA LEU A 219 -6.66 9.55 -12.56
C LEU A 219 -8.04 10.19 -12.80
N GLY A 220 -8.45 11.10 -11.93
CA GLY A 220 -9.68 11.87 -12.05
C GLY A 220 -9.77 12.64 -13.37
N VAL A 221 -8.72 13.39 -13.70
CA VAL A 221 -8.59 14.15 -14.96
C VAL A 221 -8.56 13.20 -16.18
N SER A 222 -7.90 12.05 -16.06
CA SER A 222 -7.89 11.02 -17.10
C SER A 222 -9.29 10.46 -17.36
N GLY A 223 -10.06 10.19 -16.31
CA GLY A 223 -11.46 9.81 -16.39
C GLY A 223 -12.30 10.85 -17.14
N ILE A 224 -12.16 12.14 -16.80
CA ILE A 224 -12.84 13.25 -17.51
C ILE A 224 -12.45 13.26 -18.99
N ALA A 225 -11.16 13.21 -19.31
CA ALA A 225 -10.66 13.26 -20.69
C ALA A 225 -11.24 12.11 -21.52
N LEU A 226 -11.36 10.93 -20.93
CA LEU A 226 -11.92 9.74 -21.56
C LEU A 226 -13.44 9.84 -21.72
N VAL A 227 -14.20 10.22 -20.69
CA VAL A 227 -15.65 10.46 -20.78
C VAL A 227 -15.99 11.52 -21.83
N ARG A 228 -15.18 12.58 -21.93
CA ARG A 228 -15.31 13.59 -23.00
C ARG A 228 -15.10 12.98 -24.38
N ARG A 229 -14.05 12.15 -24.56
CA ARG A 229 -13.79 11.42 -25.82
C ARG A 229 -14.96 10.49 -26.19
N TRP A 230 -15.57 9.84 -25.20
CA TRP A 230 -16.79 9.04 -25.39
C TRP A 230 -17.94 9.89 -25.92
N ALA A 231 -18.26 10.98 -25.23
CA ALA A 231 -19.38 11.86 -25.57
C ALA A 231 -19.29 12.39 -27.01
N MET A 232 -18.07 12.70 -27.49
CA MET A 232 -17.83 13.17 -28.86
C MET A 232 -17.92 12.07 -29.92
N ARG A 233 -17.65 10.80 -29.57
CA ARG A 233 -17.56 9.70 -30.55
C ARG A 233 -18.78 8.78 -30.59
N ARG A 234 -19.66 8.84 -29.57
CA ARG A 234 -20.79 7.92 -29.42
C ARG A 234 -21.79 7.93 -30.59
N SER A 235 -21.95 9.06 -31.29
CA SER A 235 -22.90 9.20 -32.40
C SER A 235 -22.42 8.57 -33.70
N ARG A 236 -21.16 8.15 -33.79
CA ARG A 236 -20.53 7.66 -35.04
C ARG A 236 -20.32 6.14 -35.08
N LEU A 237 -20.79 5.41 -34.07
CA LEU A 237 -20.51 3.98 -33.91
C LEU A 237 -21.78 3.17 -33.72
N THR A 238 -21.84 1.99 -34.34
CA THR A 238 -22.98 1.07 -34.26
C THR A 238 -22.53 -0.34 -33.84
N GLY A 239 -23.47 -1.17 -33.39
CA GLY A 239 -23.26 -2.59 -33.10
C GLY A 239 -22.20 -2.88 -32.02
N PHE A 240 -21.26 -3.78 -32.33
CA PHE A 240 -20.23 -4.24 -31.39
C PHE A 240 -19.28 -3.11 -30.95
N ALA A 241 -18.93 -2.19 -31.86
CA ALA A 241 -18.08 -1.06 -31.54
C ALA A 241 -18.72 -0.14 -30.48
N LEU A 242 -20.05 0.03 -30.53
CA LEU A 242 -20.80 0.80 -29.54
C LEU A 242 -20.84 0.07 -28.18
N ARG A 243 -21.07 -1.24 -28.15
CA ARG A 243 -21.06 -2.04 -26.90
C ARG A 243 -19.71 -1.97 -26.20
N LYS A 244 -18.63 -2.13 -26.96
CA LYS A 244 -17.26 -2.02 -26.48
C LYS A 244 -16.95 -0.63 -25.94
N LEU A 245 -17.34 0.42 -26.68
CA LEU A 245 -17.14 1.80 -26.24
C LEU A 245 -17.95 2.11 -24.96
N ARG A 246 -19.15 1.57 -24.79
CA ARG A 246 -19.95 1.73 -23.56
C ARG A 246 -19.28 1.07 -22.36
N ALA A 247 -18.78 -0.15 -22.51
CA ALA A 247 -18.03 -0.82 -21.45
C ALA A 247 -16.79 -0.01 -21.06
N GLU A 248 -16.00 0.43 -22.04
CA GLU A 248 -14.84 1.29 -21.79
C GLU A 248 -15.26 2.60 -21.08
N ALA A 249 -16.36 3.23 -21.48
CA ALA A 249 -16.87 4.45 -20.82
C ALA A 249 -17.23 4.23 -19.33
N MET A 250 -17.73 3.05 -18.94
CA MET A 250 -17.99 2.74 -17.52
C MET A 250 -16.70 2.70 -16.71
N ALA A 251 -15.64 2.08 -17.22
CA ALA A 251 -14.32 2.13 -16.57
C ALA A 251 -13.76 3.56 -16.50
N TRP A 252 -14.11 4.44 -17.44
CA TRP A 252 -13.66 5.83 -17.44
C TRP A 252 -14.39 6.67 -16.38
N VAL A 253 -15.69 6.42 -16.19
CA VAL A 253 -16.47 6.99 -15.07
C VAL A 253 -15.92 6.49 -13.75
N ALA A 254 -15.53 5.22 -13.66
CA ALA A 254 -14.89 4.67 -12.47
C ALA A 254 -13.58 5.41 -12.13
N PHE A 255 -12.70 5.63 -13.10
CA PHE A 255 -11.47 6.42 -12.91
C PHE A 255 -11.77 7.84 -12.41
N MET A 256 -12.76 8.50 -13.01
CA MET A 256 -13.18 9.84 -12.61
C MET A 256 -13.68 9.87 -11.16
N CYS A 257 -14.64 9.02 -10.82
CA CYS A 257 -15.24 8.98 -9.49
C CYS A 257 -14.21 8.59 -8.43
N ARG A 258 -13.37 7.59 -8.72
CA ARG A 258 -12.29 7.16 -7.83
C ARG A 258 -11.35 8.31 -7.53
N GLY A 259 -10.69 8.84 -8.57
CA GLY A 259 -9.66 9.85 -8.40
C GLY A 259 -10.13 11.06 -7.60
N PHE A 260 -11.32 11.60 -7.87
CA PHE A 260 -11.82 12.76 -7.11
C PHE A 260 -12.30 12.43 -5.70
N VAL A 261 -12.80 11.22 -5.45
CA VAL A 261 -13.22 10.81 -4.10
C VAL A 261 -12.00 10.57 -3.20
N THR A 262 -10.89 10.08 -3.75
CA THR A 262 -9.69 9.73 -2.98
C THR A 262 -8.64 10.83 -2.93
N MET A 263 -8.64 11.77 -3.87
CA MET A 263 -7.73 12.94 -3.86
C MET A 263 -7.63 13.65 -2.50
N PRO A 264 -8.71 13.87 -1.71
CA PRO A 264 -8.59 14.52 -0.40
C PRO A 264 -7.79 13.74 0.67
N VAL A 265 -7.49 12.45 0.47
CA VAL A 265 -6.80 11.59 1.45
C VAL A 265 -5.45 12.18 1.85
N GLY A 266 -4.59 12.55 0.89
CA GLY A 266 -3.26 13.12 1.17
C GLY A 266 -3.31 14.43 1.96
N PRO A 267 -4.10 15.43 1.54
CA PRO A 267 -4.30 16.65 2.30
C PRO A 267 -4.89 16.43 3.70
N ILE A 268 -5.91 15.57 3.84
CA ILE A 268 -6.53 15.28 5.14
C ILE A 268 -5.53 14.58 6.07
N PHE A 269 -4.75 13.62 5.57
CA PHE A 269 -3.67 12.97 6.30
C PHE A 269 -2.66 14.00 6.84
N THR A 270 -2.20 14.91 5.97
CA THR A 270 -1.28 15.99 6.34
C THR A 270 -1.88 16.90 7.42
N LEU A 271 -3.17 17.24 7.31
CA LEU A 271 -3.84 18.07 8.32
C LEU A 271 -4.00 17.37 9.67
N VAL A 272 -4.23 16.06 9.68
CA VAL A 272 -4.29 15.26 10.92
C VAL A 272 -2.92 15.22 11.59
N LEU A 273 -1.85 14.95 10.84
CA LEU A 273 -0.51 14.87 11.41
C LEU A 273 0.06 16.21 11.86
N TYR A 274 -0.16 17.28 11.09
CA TYR A 274 0.56 18.54 11.28
C TYR A 274 -0.29 19.72 11.73
N ARG A 275 -1.62 19.63 11.71
CA ARG A 275 -2.53 20.78 11.93
C ARG A 275 -3.72 20.49 12.83
N ASN A 276 -3.59 19.54 13.77
CA ASN A 276 -4.59 19.21 14.81
C ASN A 276 -5.99 18.88 14.28
N LEU A 277 -6.11 18.38 13.04
CA LEU A 277 -7.39 17.86 12.54
C LEU A 277 -7.72 16.55 13.26
N ASP A 278 -8.99 16.36 13.62
CA ASP A 278 -9.46 15.15 14.30
C ASP A 278 -9.20 13.89 13.42
N PRO A 279 -8.51 12.86 13.94
CA PRO A 279 -8.21 11.63 13.19
C PRO A 279 -9.46 10.92 12.61
N LYS A 280 -10.67 11.19 13.14
CA LYS A 280 -11.92 10.68 12.57
C LYS A 280 -12.12 11.06 11.11
N TYR A 281 -11.64 12.23 10.69
CA TYR A 281 -11.77 12.66 9.29
C TYR A 281 -10.95 11.78 8.36
N PHE A 282 -9.76 11.37 8.80
CA PHE A 282 -8.93 10.42 8.06
C PHE A 282 -9.57 9.02 8.00
N ALA A 283 -10.17 8.55 9.10
CA ALA A 283 -10.93 7.30 9.09
C ALA A 283 -12.09 7.33 8.08
N TRP A 284 -12.85 8.42 8.03
CA TRP A 284 -13.93 8.60 7.05
C TRP A 284 -13.42 8.68 5.60
N THR A 285 -12.25 9.26 5.36
CA THR A 285 -11.64 9.22 4.01
C THR A 285 -11.33 7.79 3.57
N PHE A 286 -10.84 6.94 4.47
CA PHE A 286 -10.63 5.51 4.15
C PHE A 286 -11.94 4.77 3.84
N VAL A 287 -13.04 5.09 4.53
CA VAL A 287 -14.36 4.55 4.16
C VAL A 287 -14.71 4.94 2.72
N ALA A 288 -14.49 6.19 2.35
CA ALA A 288 -14.71 6.66 0.97
C ALA A 288 -13.77 5.98 -0.05
N VAL A 289 -12.52 5.69 0.33
CA VAL A 289 -11.58 4.88 -0.47
C VAL A 289 -12.16 3.49 -0.72
N PHE A 290 -12.65 2.78 0.30
CA PHE A 290 -13.21 1.44 0.09
C PHE A 290 -14.51 1.46 -0.73
N LEU A 291 -15.42 2.41 -0.45
CA LEU A 291 -16.67 2.54 -1.22
C LEU A 291 -16.42 2.88 -2.69
N SER A 292 -15.49 3.79 -2.97
CA SER A 292 -15.11 4.12 -4.35
C SER A 292 -14.40 2.96 -5.05
N ALA A 293 -13.65 2.12 -4.33
CA ALA A 293 -13.05 0.91 -4.87
C ALA A 293 -14.12 -0.11 -5.29
N PHE A 294 -15.11 -0.40 -4.43
CA PHE A 294 -16.24 -1.27 -4.78
C PHE A 294 -17.00 -0.77 -6.01
N PHE A 295 -17.33 0.53 -6.01
CA PHE A 295 -17.98 1.17 -7.15
C PHE A 295 -17.16 1.04 -8.43
N SER A 296 -15.84 1.25 -8.33
CA SER A 296 -14.94 1.17 -9.48
C SER A 296 -14.83 -0.24 -10.04
N ILE A 297 -14.70 -1.26 -9.18
CA ILE A 297 -14.72 -2.67 -9.60
C ILE A 297 -16.01 -2.95 -10.37
N ALA A 298 -17.18 -2.60 -9.80
CA ALA A 298 -18.48 -2.86 -10.41
C ALA A 298 -18.59 -2.26 -11.82
N LEU A 299 -18.08 -1.04 -12.01
CA LEU A 299 -18.07 -0.37 -13.32
C LEU A 299 -17.02 -0.92 -14.29
N MET A 300 -15.97 -1.58 -13.81
CA MET A 300 -14.92 -2.18 -14.64
C MET A 300 -15.24 -3.62 -15.07
N VAL A 301 -16.14 -4.33 -14.37
CA VAL A 301 -16.56 -5.70 -14.71
C VAL A 301 -16.90 -5.87 -16.20
N PRO A 302 -17.68 -4.98 -16.86
CA PRO A 302 -18.01 -5.13 -18.28
C PRO A 302 -16.77 -5.08 -19.21
N VAL A 303 -15.75 -4.28 -18.87
CA VAL A 303 -14.50 -4.20 -19.64
C VAL A 303 -13.69 -5.48 -19.47
N ILE A 304 -13.63 -5.99 -18.24
CA ILE A 304 -12.92 -7.22 -17.90
C ILE A 304 -13.59 -8.42 -18.59
N ALA A 305 -14.93 -8.49 -18.57
CA ALA A 305 -15.69 -9.53 -19.25
C ALA A 305 -15.43 -9.53 -20.77
N LEU A 306 -15.41 -8.36 -21.40
CA LEU A 306 -15.06 -8.22 -22.82
C LEU A 306 -13.60 -8.59 -23.12
N PHE A 307 -12.69 -8.40 -22.16
CA PHE A 307 -11.31 -8.80 -22.30
C PHE A 307 -11.20 -10.34 -22.29
N LEU A 308 -11.77 -10.99 -21.28
CA LEU A 308 -11.74 -12.45 -21.14
C LEU A 308 -12.45 -13.16 -22.30
N SER A 309 -13.54 -12.60 -22.82
CA SER A 309 -14.24 -13.19 -23.98
C SER A 309 -13.43 -13.18 -25.28
N ASN A 310 -12.37 -12.37 -25.36
CA ASN A 310 -11.49 -12.27 -26.54
C ASN A 310 -10.21 -13.10 -26.41
N ILE A 311 -9.99 -13.77 -25.28
CA ILE A 311 -8.91 -14.75 -25.11
C ILE A 311 -9.50 -16.10 -25.56
N ARG A 312 -9.38 -16.39 -26.85
CA ARG A 312 -9.69 -17.69 -27.48
C ARG A 312 -8.46 -18.18 -28.22
#